data_AF-V9GBD3-F1
#
_entry.id   AF-V9GBD3-F1
#
_cell.length_a   1.000
_cell.length_b   1.000
_cell.length_c   1.000
_cell.angle_alpha   90.00
_cell.angle_beta   90.00
_cell.angle_gamma   90.00
#
_symmetry.space_group_name_H-M   'P 1'
#
loop_
_entity.id
_entity.type
_entity.pdbx_description
1 polymer ?
#
loop_
_entity_poly.entity_id
_entity_poly.type
_entity_poly.pdbx_seq_one_letter_code
_entity_poly.pdbx_strand_id
1 'polypeptide(L)'
;MVDPLTAFLMGLIICKTAWNIFRDSSHALTDGFDEKKLEEIKATISQITGVKCIKDIKGRVHGNKVFIDVVIGVDPALNVVESHRITEIVEEKIVSPIVIFIIEPE
;
A
#
# COMPACT_ATOMS: atom_id res chain seq x y z
N MET A 1 44.90 -24.04 8.70
CA MET A 1 43.78 -24.77 8.08
C MET A 1 42.51 -24.15 8.62
N VAL A 2 41.60 -23.70 7.76
CA VAL A 2 40.25 -23.33 8.22
C VAL A 2 39.63 -24.63 8.72
N ASP A 3 39.33 -24.68 10.01
CA ASP A 3 38.75 -25.87 10.62
C ASP A 3 37.36 -26.10 9.99
N PRO A 4 37.07 -27.32 9.51
CA PRO A 4 35.79 -27.63 8.88
C PRO A 4 34.58 -27.26 9.75
N LEU A 5 34.73 -27.25 11.08
CA LEU A 5 33.69 -26.78 12.00
C LEU A 5 33.41 -25.28 11.86
N THR A 6 34.45 -24.46 11.71
CA THR A 6 34.33 -23.01 11.52
C THR A 6 33.69 -22.69 10.18
N ALA A 7 34.03 -23.44 9.13
CA ALA A 7 33.39 -23.30 7.81
C ALA A 7 31.89 -23.62 7.87
N PHE A 8 31.51 -24.68 8.61
CA PHE A 8 30.11 -25.03 8.82
C PHE A 8 29.33 -23.94 9.59
N LEU A 9 29.93 -23.39 10.65
CA LEU A 9 29.33 -22.32 11.43
C LEU A 9 29.10 -21.05 10.60
N MET A 10 30.10 -20.68 9.78
CA MET A 10 29.99 -19.53 8.87
C MET A 10 28.92 -19.74 7.80
N GLY A 11 28.82 -20.95 7.24
CA GLY A 11 27.75 -21.31 6.31
C GLY A 11 26.36 -21.10 6.92
N LEU A 12 26.17 -21.50 8.18
CA LEU A 12 24.91 -21.28 8.91
C LEU A 12 24.59 -19.79 9.08
N ILE A 13 25.59 -18.97 9.45
CA ILE A 13 25.41 -17.51 9.61
C ILE A 13 25.07 -16.87 8.27
N ILE A 14 25.77 -17.23 7.19
CA ILE A 14 25.52 -16.71 5.84
C ILE A 14 24.13 -17.11 5.36
N CYS A 15 23.71 -18.37 5.54
CA CYS A 15 22.36 -18.81 5.20
C CYS A 15 21.28 -18.07 6.00
N LYS A 16 21.50 -17.84 7.30
CA LYS A 16 20.56 -17.08 8.13
C LYS A 16 20.45 -15.63 7.67
N THR A 17 21.57 -14.99 7.37
CA THR A 17 21.60 -13.62 6.84
C THR A 17 20.97 -13.56 5.46
N ALA A 18 21.26 -14.51 4.58
CA ALA A 18 20.66 -14.62 3.25
C ALA A 18 19.13 -14.80 3.34
N TRP A 19 18.64 -15.64 4.24
CA TRP A 19 17.20 -15.81 4.47
C TRP A 19 16.55 -14.53 4.99
N ASN A 20 17.23 -13.82 5.89
CA ASN A 20 16.76 -12.54 6.42
C ASN A 20 16.67 -11.48 5.33
N ILE A 21 17.75 -11.28 4.56
CA ILE A 21 17.81 -10.33 3.44
C ILE A 21 16.84 -10.72 2.33
N PHE A 22 16.70 -12.01 2.01
CA PHE A 22 15.76 -12.48 1.00
C PHE A 22 14.33 -12.20 1.43
N ARG A 23 13.96 -12.48 2.69
CA ARG A 23 12.63 -12.16 3.20
C ARG A 23 12.37 -10.66 3.18
N ASP A 24 13.34 -9.85 3.58
CA ASP A 24 13.25 -8.39 3.62
C ASP A 24 13.15 -7.79 2.21
N SER A 25 14.03 -8.24 1.29
CA SER A 25 14.04 -7.81 -0.11
C SER A 25 12.84 -8.33 -0.89
N SER A 26 12.37 -9.56 -0.63
CA SER A 26 11.15 -10.09 -1.23
C SER A 26 9.92 -9.36 -0.73
N HIS A 27 9.85 -8.95 0.54
CA HIS A 27 8.85 -7.99 0.98
C HIS A 27 9.01 -6.66 0.23
N ALA A 28 10.20 -6.07 0.16
CA ALA A 28 10.40 -4.79 -0.53
C ALA A 28 10.12 -4.82 -2.06
N LEU A 29 10.35 -5.96 -2.74
CA LEU A 29 10.13 -6.12 -4.18
C LEU A 29 8.73 -6.64 -4.54
N THR A 30 8.11 -7.46 -3.68
CA THR A 30 6.77 -8.01 -3.92
C THR A 30 5.69 -7.10 -3.34
N ASP A 31 6.00 -6.45 -2.22
CA ASP A 31 5.16 -5.51 -1.49
C ASP A 31 5.66 -4.09 -1.79
N GLY A 32 5.53 -3.69 -3.05
CA GLY A 32 5.85 -2.32 -3.50
C GLY A 32 5.03 -1.24 -2.78
N PHE A 33 4.22 -1.60 -1.79
CA PHE A 33 3.60 -0.71 -0.82
C PHE A 33 3.32 -1.44 0.49
N ASP A 34 3.80 -0.90 1.62
CA ASP A 34 3.63 -1.49 2.96
C ASP A 34 2.14 -1.80 3.26
N GLU A 35 1.80 -3.08 3.42
CA GLU A 35 0.43 -3.55 3.66
C GLU A 35 -0.22 -2.85 4.87
N LYS A 36 0.56 -2.51 5.91
CA LYS A 36 0.02 -1.79 7.08
C LYS A 36 -0.39 -0.38 6.75
N LYS A 37 0.40 0.34 5.93
CA LYS A 37 0.03 1.67 5.44
C LYS A 37 -1.21 1.60 4.55
N LEU A 38 -1.32 0.55 3.73
CA LEU A 38 -2.48 0.31 2.90
C LEU A 38 -3.75 0.12 3.76
N GLU A 39 -3.66 -0.67 4.84
CA GLU A 39 -4.75 -0.85 5.81
C GLU A 39 -5.12 0.45 6.54
N GLU A 40 -4.15 1.25 6.95
CA GLU A 40 -4.37 2.53 7.63
C GLU A 40 -5.14 3.51 6.73
N ILE A 41 -4.77 3.54 5.46
CA ILE A 41 -5.41 4.38 4.44
C ILE A 41 -6.81 3.85 4.13
N LYS A 42 -6.97 2.53 4.01
CA LYS A 42 -8.28 1.90 3.84
C LYS A 42 -9.23 2.22 5.00
N ALA A 43 -8.74 2.17 6.24
CA ALA A 43 -9.53 2.53 7.42
C ALA A 43 -9.93 4.01 7.39
N THR A 44 -9.00 4.89 7.03
CA THR A 44 -9.24 6.34 6.92
C THR A 44 -10.31 6.65 5.87
N ILE A 45 -10.22 6.02 4.69
CA ILE A 45 -11.18 6.20 3.59
C ILE A 45 -12.56 5.66 3.97
N SER A 46 -12.61 4.51 4.65
CA SER A 46 -13.87 3.91 5.12
C SER A 46 -14.58 4.77 6.18
N GLN A 47 -13.90 5.71 6.83
CA GLN A 47 -14.49 6.65 7.79
C GLN A 47 -15.06 7.91 7.12
N ILE A 48 -14.95 8.05 5.81
CA ILE A 48 -15.42 9.24 5.08
C ILE A 48 -16.90 9.07 4.71
N THR A 49 -17.72 10.00 5.18
CA THR A 49 -19.15 10.06 4.86
C THR A 49 -19.35 10.26 3.36
N GLY A 50 -19.93 9.26 2.69
CA GLY A 50 -20.14 9.24 1.23
C GLY A 50 -19.44 8.09 0.52
N VAL A 51 -18.48 7.42 1.18
CA VAL A 51 -17.86 6.19 0.68
C VAL A 51 -18.74 5.00 1.06
N LYS A 52 -19.29 4.30 0.06
CA LYS A 52 -20.15 3.13 0.27
C LYS A 52 -19.31 1.86 0.45
N CYS A 53 -18.27 1.71 -0.37
CA CYS A 53 -17.35 0.59 -0.34
C CYS A 53 -16.02 0.93 -1.04
N ILE A 54 -14.95 0.21 -0.71
CA ILE A 54 -13.65 0.29 -1.39
C ILE A 54 -13.54 -0.98 -2.25
N LYS A 55 -13.58 -0.83 -3.58
CA LYS A 55 -13.49 -1.97 -4.52
C LYS A 55 -12.06 -2.48 -4.62
N ASP A 56 -11.09 -1.58 -4.73
CA ASP A 56 -9.69 -1.93 -4.97
C ASP A 56 -8.76 -0.82 -4.45
N ILE A 57 -7.60 -1.21 -3.96
CA ILE A 57 -6.56 -0.28 -3.53
C ILE A 57 -5.18 -0.80 -3.96
N LYS A 58 -4.44 0.00 -4.73
CA LYS A 58 -3.10 -0.35 -5.24
C LYS A 58 -2.11 0.74 -4.90
N GLY A 59 -1.16 0.42 -4.03
CA GLY A 59 0.01 1.26 -3.83
C GLY A 59 1.08 0.96 -4.88
N ARG A 60 1.63 2.00 -5.50
CA ARG A 60 2.80 1.94 -6.38
C ARG A 60 3.87 2.87 -5.84
N VAL A 61 5.02 2.30 -5.45
CA VAL A 61 6.21 3.10 -5.12
C VAL A 61 7.00 3.36 -6.40
N HIS A 62 7.24 4.64 -6.70
CA HIS A 62 8.13 5.06 -7.77
C HIS A 62 9.22 5.96 -7.19
N GLY A 63 10.41 5.38 -6.99
CA GLY A 63 11.53 6.07 -6.35
C GLY A 63 11.22 6.43 -4.89
N ASN A 64 11.28 7.72 -4.55
CA ASN A 64 10.93 8.25 -3.22
C ASN A 64 9.49 8.79 -3.16
N LYS A 65 8.65 8.50 -4.16
CA LYS A 65 7.24 8.91 -4.19
C LYS A 65 6.33 7.69 -4.18
N VAL A 66 5.29 7.80 -3.37
CA VAL A 66 4.22 6.82 -3.26
C VAL A 66 3.04 7.34 -4.07
N PHE A 67 2.47 6.48 -4.90
CA PHE A 67 1.22 6.70 -5.60
C PHE A 67 0.22 5.67 -5.11
N ILE A 68 -1.00 6.09 -4.78
CA ILE A 68 -2.03 5.18 -4.30
C ILE A 68 -3.22 5.31 -5.24
N ASP A 69 -3.58 4.22 -5.90
CA ASP A 69 -4.78 4.13 -6.71
C ASP A 69 -5.87 3.55 -5.81
N VAL A 70 -6.96 4.27 -5.59
CA VAL A 70 -8.09 3.79 -4.78
C VAL A 70 -9.35 3.86 -5.64
N VAL A 71 -10.01 2.73 -5.77
CA VAL A 71 -11.34 2.64 -6.38
C VAL A 71 -12.37 2.59 -5.27
N ILE A 72 -13.17 3.64 -5.13
CA ILE A 72 -14.31 3.63 -4.22
C ILE A 72 -15.63 3.58 -4.98
N GLY A 73 -16.62 2.93 -4.36
CA GLY A 73 -18.03 3.06 -4.74
C GLY A 73 -18.65 4.24 -4.01
N VAL A 74 -19.27 5.14 -4.78
CA VAL A 74 -20.19 6.18 -4.28
C VAL A 74 -21.57 5.92 -4.85
N ASP A 75 -22.59 6.51 -4.23
CA ASP A 75 -23.96 6.31 -4.69
C ASP A 75 -24.18 6.92 -6.09
N PRO A 76 -24.76 6.18 -7.06
CA PRO A 76 -24.94 6.67 -8.43
C PRO A 76 -25.95 7.81 -8.54
N ALA A 77 -26.76 8.06 -7.50
CA ALA A 77 -27.65 9.22 -7.44
C ALA A 77 -26.93 10.52 -7.03
N LEU A 78 -25.62 10.48 -6.72
CA LEU A 78 -24.87 11.69 -6.42
C LEU A 78 -24.73 12.59 -7.65
N ASN A 79 -24.88 13.89 -7.42
CA ASN A 79 -24.57 14.90 -8.41
C ASN A 79 -23.04 15.07 -8.54
N VAL A 80 -22.57 15.54 -9.70
CA VAL A 80 -21.14 15.78 -9.99
C VAL A 80 -20.49 16.65 -8.91
N VAL A 81 -21.22 17.66 -8.40
CA VAL A 81 -20.76 18.55 -7.33
C VAL A 81 -20.51 17.78 -6.02
N GLU A 82 -21.40 16.87 -5.63
CA GLU A 82 -21.23 16.07 -4.42
C GLU A 82 -20.08 15.07 -4.58
N SER A 83 -19.89 14.49 -5.77
CA SER A 83 -18.75 13.61 -6.04
C SER A 83 -17.42 14.35 -5.92
N HIS A 84 -17.35 15.59 -6.43
CA HIS A 84 -16.16 16.42 -6.30
C HIS A 84 -15.85 16.75 -4.83
N ARG A 85 -16.88 17.06 -4.03
CA ARG A 85 -16.74 17.32 -2.59
C ARG A 85 -16.22 16.11 -1.82
N ILE A 86 -16.68 14.90 -2.15
CA ILE A 86 -16.17 13.66 -1.52
C ILE A 86 -14.70 13.46 -1.88
N THR A 87 -14.32 13.65 -3.14
CA THR A 87 -12.92 13.55 -3.56
C THR A 87 -12.04 14.55 -2.81
N GLU A 88 -12.48 15.80 -2.66
CA GLU A 88 -11.73 16.84 -1.95
C GLU A 88 -11.54 16.51 -0.46
N ILE A 89 -12.55 15.93 0.19
CA ILE A 89 -12.46 15.45 1.58
C ILE A 89 -11.48 14.26 1.70
N VAL A 90 -11.44 13.38 0.69
CA VAL A 90 -10.50 12.25 0.64
C VAL A 90 -9.07 12.76 0.47
N GLU A 91 -8.85 13.73 -0.41
CA GLU A 91 -7.54 14.38 -0.60
C GLU A 91 -7.09 15.13 0.66
N GLU A 92 -8.00 15.84 1.36
CA GLU A 92 -7.66 16.54 2.60
C GLU A 92 -7.25 15.58 3.73
N LYS A 93 -7.92 14.41 3.82
CA LYS A 93 -7.63 13.41 4.84
C LYS A 93 -6.38 12.58 4.54
N ILE A 94 -5.97 12.47 3.28
CA ILE A 94 -4.80 11.68 2.87
C ILE A 94 -3.64 12.63 2.57
N VAL A 95 -2.66 12.66 3.48
CA VAL A 95 -1.38 13.39 3.30
C VAL A 95 -0.46 12.62 2.33
N SER A 96 -0.95 12.24 1.16
CA SER A 96 -0.16 11.55 0.13
C SER A 96 -0.40 12.21 -1.22
N PRO A 97 0.67 12.48 -1.99
CA PRO A 97 0.61 13.51 -3.03
C PRO A 97 -0.30 13.19 -4.22
N ILE A 98 -0.71 11.92 -4.44
CA ILE A 98 -1.55 11.53 -5.58
C ILE A 98 -2.41 10.31 -5.20
N VAL A 99 -3.73 10.52 -5.06
CA VAL A 99 -4.76 9.47 -4.97
C VAL A 99 -5.62 9.54 -6.24
N ILE A 100 -5.48 8.57 -7.15
CA ILE A 100 -6.32 8.50 -8.36
C ILE A 100 -7.61 7.78 -7.98
N PHE A 101 -8.74 8.44 -8.21
CA PHE A 101 -10.07 7.95 -7.85
C PHE A 101 -10.86 7.56 -9.09
N ILE A 102 -11.22 6.28 -9.18
CA ILE A 102 -12.14 5.79 -10.22
C ILE A 102 -13.49 5.57 -9.54
N ILE A 103 -14.45 6.43 -9.86
CA ILE A 103 -15.84 6.25 -9.45
C ILE A 103 -16.46 5.25 -10.40
N GLU A 104 -16.71 4.05 -9.91
CA GLU A 104 -17.40 3.02 -10.68
C GLU A 104 -18.83 2.89 -10.14
N PRO A 105 -19.87 3.17 -10.95
CA PRO A 105 -21.25 2.93 -10.53
C PRO A 105 -21.44 1.42 -10.30
N GLU A 106 -22.05 1.07 -9.17
CA GLU A 106 -22.54 -0.29 -8.92
C GLU A 106 -23.87 -0.56 -9.65
#